data_AF-A0AAW1F6R8-F1
#
_entry.id   AF-A0AAW1F6R8-F1
#
_cell.length_a   1.000
_cell.length_b   1.000
_cell.length_c   1.000
_cell.angle_alpha   90.00
_cell.angle_beta   90.00
_cell.angle_gamma   90.00
#
_symmetry.space_group_name_H-M   'P 1'
#
loop_
_entity.id
_entity.type
_entity.pdbx_description
1 polymer ?
#
loop_
_entity_poly.entity_id
_entity_poly.type
_entity_poly.pdbx_seq_one_letter_code
_entity_poly.pdbx_strand_id
1 'polypeptide(L)'
;MNPPCGRCNKPVYPTEKINCLDKYWHKGCFSCEVCKMALSMTTYKGFEKKPYCTMHYPKTSFTIVADTPENLRLKQQSMLNSQALYKEDFEKNKGKGFSVVADTPEMQRVKKTQDQISNIKYHEDFEKSRIRSDAPPPENRQDYEEQPSNPQRFSQPVGPTRPAAVAPPSGERRYQAVYSYAAAEADEVSLQEGDLLSDVEQIDEGWMFGCNQRTGQRGMLPANYVRPV
;
A
#
# COMPACT_ATOMS: atom_id res chain seq x y z
N MET A 1 55.77 45.64 1.65
CA MET A 1 56.39 44.30 1.51
C MET A 1 55.94 43.69 0.19
N ASN A 2 56.76 42.82 -0.43
CA ASN A 2 56.34 42.05 -1.61
C ASN A 2 55.43 40.89 -1.17
N PRO A 3 54.31 40.61 -1.87
CA PRO A 3 53.39 39.55 -1.49
C PRO A 3 53.99 38.15 -1.75
N PRO A 4 53.67 37.14 -0.93
CA PRO A 4 54.10 35.76 -1.15
C PRO A 4 53.32 35.09 -2.29
N CYS A 5 53.97 34.19 -3.01
CA CYS A 5 53.35 33.39 -4.07
C CYS A 5 52.45 32.29 -3.51
N GLY A 6 51.21 32.18 -3.99
CA GLY A 6 50.22 31.17 -3.59
C GLY A 6 50.61 29.69 -3.81
N ARG A 7 51.78 29.41 -4.43
CA ARG A 7 52.32 28.06 -4.64
C ARG A 7 53.66 27.81 -3.95
N CYS A 8 54.61 28.75 -4.03
CA CYS A 8 55.96 28.56 -3.52
C CYS A 8 56.31 29.43 -2.31
N ASN A 9 55.39 30.28 -1.86
CA ASN A 9 55.48 31.25 -0.75
C ASN A 9 56.64 32.28 -0.83
N LYS A 10 57.54 32.17 -1.81
CA LYS A 10 58.56 33.18 -2.11
C LYS A 10 57.92 34.52 -2.51
N PRO A 11 58.55 35.67 -2.22
CA PRO A 11 58.02 36.97 -2.63
C PRO A 11 57.89 37.10 -4.15
N VAL A 12 56.83 37.74 -4.60
CA VAL A 12 56.53 38.02 -6.02
C VAL A 12 56.86 39.47 -6.32
N TYR A 13 57.79 39.69 -7.26
CA TYR A 13 58.18 41.03 -7.68
C TYR A 13 57.19 41.65 -8.69
N PRO A 14 57.07 42.99 -8.79
CA PRO A 14 56.11 43.64 -9.67
C PRO A 14 56.18 43.26 -11.16
N THR A 15 57.34 42.84 -11.66
CA THR A 15 57.56 42.40 -13.06
C THR A 15 56.98 41.01 -13.35
N GLU A 16 56.95 40.13 -12.34
CA GLU A 16 56.51 38.73 -12.49
C GLU A 16 55.11 38.45 -11.92
N LYS A 17 54.49 39.42 -11.26
CA LYS A 17 53.21 39.23 -10.59
C LYS A 17 52.08 38.88 -11.56
N ILE A 18 51.36 37.82 -11.22
CA ILE A 18 50.02 37.51 -11.69
C ILE A 18 49.10 37.62 -10.46
N ASN A 19 48.04 38.42 -10.55
CA ASN A 19 46.99 38.50 -9.53
C ASN A 19 45.83 37.61 -9.96
N CYS A 20 45.52 36.59 -9.18
CA CYS A 20 44.50 35.60 -9.53
C CYS A 20 44.03 34.84 -8.28
N LEU A 21 42.71 34.62 -8.13
CA LEU A 21 42.12 33.83 -7.04
C LEU A 21 42.53 34.33 -5.63
N ASP A 22 42.43 35.64 -5.43
CA ASP A 22 42.80 36.38 -4.22
C ASP A 22 44.27 36.18 -3.78
N LYS A 23 45.13 35.75 -4.72
CA LYS A 23 46.52 35.36 -4.48
C LYS A 23 47.43 35.93 -5.56
N TYR A 24 48.69 36.10 -5.19
CA TYR A 24 49.76 36.49 -6.10
C TYR A 24 50.52 35.26 -6.55
N TRP A 25 50.98 35.23 -7.79
CA TRP A 25 51.70 34.10 -8.38
C TRP A 25 52.83 34.63 -9.28
N HIS A 26 53.98 33.94 -9.30
CA HIS A 26 54.98 34.15 -10.37
C HIS A 26 54.48 33.55 -11.68
N LYS A 27 54.91 34.11 -12.82
CA LYS A 27 54.58 33.61 -14.17
C LYS A 27 54.77 32.09 -14.33
N GLY A 28 55.90 31.54 -13.86
CA GLY A 28 56.15 30.09 -13.88
C GLY A 28 55.45 29.26 -12.79
N CYS A 29 54.98 29.89 -11.70
CA CYS A 29 54.25 29.19 -10.63
C CYS A 29 52.77 29.00 -10.95
N PHE A 30 52.20 29.84 -11.82
CA PHE A 30 50.79 29.78 -12.22
C PHE A 30 50.56 28.66 -13.24
N SER A 31 50.32 27.44 -12.74
CA SER A 31 50.19 26.23 -13.55
C SER A 31 49.15 25.28 -12.96
N CYS A 32 48.54 24.44 -13.81
CA CYS A 32 47.44 23.56 -13.40
C CYS A 32 47.84 22.60 -12.28
N GLU A 33 47.03 22.50 -11.21
CA GLU A 33 47.37 21.59 -10.10
C GLU A 33 47.46 20.11 -10.53
N VAL A 34 46.73 19.67 -11.55
CA VAL A 34 46.77 18.27 -12.02
C VAL A 34 47.94 18.03 -12.98
N CYS A 35 47.93 18.64 -14.17
CA CYS A 35 48.94 18.36 -15.20
C CYS A 35 50.21 19.23 -15.14
N LYS A 36 50.31 20.14 -14.17
CA LYS A 36 51.40 21.13 -13.98
C LYS A 36 51.73 22.02 -15.20
N MET A 37 51.01 21.92 -16.31
CA MET A 37 51.09 22.80 -17.48
C MET A 37 50.90 24.27 -17.09
N ALA A 38 51.79 25.14 -17.57
CA ALA A 38 51.71 26.59 -17.38
C ALA A 38 50.38 27.15 -17.90
N LEU A 39 49.76 28.05 -17.14
CA LEU A 39 48.50 28.70 -17.49
C LEU A 39 48.72 30.20 -17.68
N SER A 40 47.80 30.83 -18.39
CA SER A 40 47.73 32.28 -18.56
C SER A 40 46.47 32.82 -17.86
N MET A 41 46.38 34.14 -17.72
CA MET A 41 45.15 34.82 -17.25
C MET A 41 43.93 34.59 -18.16
N THR A 42 44.11 34.08 -19.37
CA THR A 42 43.02 33.77 -20.33
C THR A 42 42.67 32.27 -20.39
N THR A 43 43.60 31.37 -20.08
CA THR A 43 43.44 29.92 -20.28
C THR A 43 43.07 29.15 -18.99
N TYR A 44 43.23 29.76 -17.80
CA TYR A 44 42.92 29.10 -16.54
C TYR A 44 41.41 29.01 -16.26
N LYS A 45 41.03 28.04 -15.42
CA LYS A 45 39.77 28.02 -14.67
C LYS A 45 40.09 27.91 -13.19
N GLY A 46 39.38 28.66 -12.35
CA GLY A 46 39.61 28.69 -10.90
C GLY A 46 38.64 27.79 -10.14
N PHE A 47 39.16 26.95 -9.26
CA PHE A 47 38.38 26.13 -8.33
C PHE A 47 39.10 26.11 -6.98
N GLU A 48 38.40 26.27 -5.84
CA GLU A 48 38.98 26.29 -4.48
C GLU A 48 40.24 27.18 -4.32
N LYS A 49 40.25 28.35 -4.98
CA LYS A 49 41.39 29.29 -5.05
C LYS A 49 42.71 28.69 -5.61
N LYS A 50 42.61 27.60 -6.38
CA LYS A 50 43.69 27.00 -7.18
C LYS A 50 43.39 27.10 -8.69
N PRO A 51 44.42 27.24 -9.55
CA PRO A 51 44.23 27.26 -11.00
C PRO A 51 44.25 25.86 -11.62
N TYR A 52 43.33 25.61 -12.53
CA TYR A 52 43.18 24.39 -13.32
C TYR A 52 43.16 24.72 -14.82
N CYS A 53 43.53 23.76 -15.67
CA CYS A 53 43.31 23.86 -17.11
C CYS A 53 41.86 23.52 -17.47
N THR A 54 41.46 23.79 -18.71
CA THR A 54 40.10 23.49 -19.22
C THR A 54 39.69 22.01 -19.11
N MET A 55 40.65 21.08 -19.22
CA MET A 55 40.42 19.64 -19.12
C MET A 55 40.27 19.15 -17.67
N HIS A 56 41.12 19.64 -16.76
CA HIS A 56 41.16 19.19 -15.36
C HIS A 56 40.35 20.09 -14.41
N TYR A 57 39.52 20.99 -14.93
CA TYR A 57 38.59 21.77 -14.12
C TYR A 57 37.47 20.85 -13.61
N PRO A 58 37.25 20.74 -12.28
CA PRO A 58 36.15 19.95 -11.73
C PRO A 58 34.81 20.54 -12.18
N LYS A 59 34.16 19.89 -13.16
CA LYS A 59 32.78 20.20 -13.53
C LYS A 59 31.89 19.68 -12.40
N THR A 60 31.51 20.56 -11.49
CA THR A 60 30.50 20.28 -10.46
C THR A 60 29.15 20.06 -11.12
N SER A 61 28.89 18.81 -11.54
CA SER A 61 27.58 18.38 -12.00
C SER A 61 26.65 18.34 -10.79
N PHE A 62 26.00 19.47 -10.50
CA PHE A 62 24.91 19.55 -9.54
C PHE A 62 23.74 18.73 -10.07
N THR A 63 23.73 17.43 -9.77
CA THR A 63 22.57 16.57 -9.97
C THR A 63 21.46 17.09 -9.07
N ILE A 64 20.28 17.33 -9.66
CA ILE A 64 19.12 17.90 -8.96
C ILE A 64 18.46 16.86 -8.05
N VAL A 65 19.13 16.60 -6.92
CA VAL A 65 18.67 15.90 -5.72
C VAL A 65 17.92 14.59 -6.02
N ALA A 66 18.69 13.53 -6.30
CA ALA A 66 18.16 12.19 -6.53
C ALA A 66 17.31 11.67 -5.35
N ASP A 67 17.62 12.11 -4.13
CA ASP A 67 17.03 11.66 -2.88
C ASP A 67 16.08 12.71 -2.24
N THR A 68 15.32 13.47 -3.05
CA THR A 68 14.13 14.12 -2.50
C THR A 68 13.13 13.03 -2.07
N PRO A 69 12.36 13.23 -0.99
CA PRO A 69 11.32 12.28 -0.59
C PRO A 69 10.26 12.09 -1.70
N GLU A 70 10.09 13.09 -2.57
CA GLU A 70 9.26 12.98 -3.77
C GLU A 70 9.86 12.06 -4.84
N ASN A 71 11.13 12.22 -5.22
CA ASN A 71 11.80 11.32 -6.17
C ASN A 71 11.77 9.87 -5.68
N LEU A 72 11.99 9.65 -4.39
CA LEU A 72 11.93 8.32 -3.81
C LEU A 72 10.52 7.71 -3.89
N ARG A 73 9.47 8.51 -3.61
CA ARG A 73 8.07 8.09 -3.75
C ARG A 73 7.69 7.79 -5.20
N LEU A 74 8.09 8.64 -6.14
CA LEU A 74 7.90 8.44 -7.58
C LEU A 74 8.59 7.16 -8.08
N LYS A 75 9.83 6.93 -7.64
CA LYS A 75 10.60 5.71 -7.95
C LYS A 75 9.94 4.46 -7.38
N GLN A 76 9.47 4.50 -6.13
CA GLN A 76 8.76 3.37 -5.52
C GLN A 76 7.44 3.07 -6.25
N GLN A 77 6.65 4.09 -6.57
CA GLN A 77 5.42 3.96 -7.36
C GLN A 77 5.71 3.40 -8.77
N SER A 78 6.78 3.86 -9.43
CA SER A 78 7.18 3.36 -10.75
C SER A 78 7.64 1.89 -10.72
N MET A 79 8.33 1.45 -9.66
CA MET A 79 8.69 0.04 -9.48
C MET A 79 7.46 -0.83 -9.21
N LEU A 80 6.54 -0.37 -8.35
CA LEU A 80 5.28 -1.08 -8.06
C LEU A 80 4.38 -1.21 -9.30
N ASN A 81 4.27 -0.15 -10.09
CA ASN A 81 3.51 -0.15 -11.35
C ASN A 81 4.23 -0.87 -12.49
N SER A 82 5.48 -1.32 -12.29
CA SER A 82 6.21 -2.03 -13.34
C SER A 82 5.62 -3.42 -13.56
N GLN A 83 5.45 -3.80 -14.83
CA GLN A 83 4.88 -5.08 -15.25
C GLN A 83 5.70 -6.31 -14.78
N ALA A 84 6.87 -6.08 -14.15
CA ALA A 84 7.69 -7.12 -13.55
C ALA A 84 7.00 -7.78 -12.35
N LEU A 85 6.39 -7.03 -11.42
CA LEU A 85 5.69 -7.62 -10.25
C LEU A 85 4.47 -8.45 -10.68
N TYR A 86 3.68 -7.93 -11.61
CA TYR A 86 2.56 -8.67 -12.22
C TYR A 86 3.01 -9.98 -12.91
N LYS A 87 4.22 -10.02 -13.49
CA LYS A 87 4.79 -11.24 -14.06
C LYS A 87 5.41 -12.16 -13.00
N GLU A 88 6.05 -11.60 -11.98
CA GLU A 88 6.70 -12.35 -10.91
C GLU A 88 5.66 -13.10 -10.05
N ASP A 89 4.56 -12.44 -9.67
CA ASP A 89 3.47 -13.10 -8.93
C ASP A 89 2.68 -14.07 -9.81
N PHE A 90 2.50 -13.75 -11.10
CA PHE A 90 1.94 -14.70 -12.07
C PHE A 90 2.81 -15.96 -12.19
N GLU A 91 4.13 -15.83 -12.34
CA GLU A 91 5.07 -16.96 -12.44
C GLU A 91 5.20 -17.73 -11.11
N LYS A 92 5.23 -17.05 -9.96
CA LYS A 92 5.19 -17.68 -8.62
C LYS A 92 3.91 -18.49 -8.38
N ASN A 93 2.79 -18.11 -8.98
CA ASN A 93 1.54 -18.87 -8.88
C ASN A 93 1.36 -19.88 -10.02
N LYS A 94 2.01 -19.72 -11.18
CA LYS A 94 1.93 -20.62 -12.33
C LYS A 94 2.40 -22.05 -12.06
N GLY A 95 3.19 -22.26 -11.00
CA GLY A 95 3.60 -23.58 -10.51
C GLY A 95 2.89 -24.07 -9.24
N LYS A 96 2.07 -23.23 -8.59
CA LYS A 96 1.35 -23.58 -7.36
C LYS A 96 -0.06 -24.03 -7.76
N GLY A 97 -0.30 -25.35 -7.68
CA GLY A 97 -1.60 -25.93 -8.02
C GLY A 97 -2.76 -25.23 -7.30
N PHE A 98 -3.86 -25.03 -8.05
CA PHE A 98 -5.06 -24.29 -7.65
C PHE A 98 -5.75 -24.90 -6.42
N SER A 99 -5.24 -24.58 -5.22
CA SER A 99 -5.81 -24.98 -3.94
C SER A 99 -6.94 -24.02 -3.58
N VAL A 100 -8.15 -24.38 -3.99
CA VAL A 100 -9.35 -23.52 -4.05
C VAL A 100 -9.74 -22.86 -2.71
N VAL A 101 -9.30 -23.39 -1.57
CA VAL A 101 -9.84 -23.04 -0.24
C VAL A 101 -8.76 -22.71 0.81
N ALA A 102 -7.63 -22.12 0.40
CA ALA A 102 -6.61 -21.64 1.33
C ALA A 102 -6.95 -20.26 1.95
N ASP A 103 -7.13 -19.26 1.09
CA ASP A 103 -7.06 -17.83 1.44
C ASP A 103 -8.19 -16.98 0.84
N THR A 104 -9.46 -17.35 1.07
CA THR A 104 -10.52 -16.34 0.94
C THR A 104 -10.37 -15.31 2.07
N PRO A 105 -10.62 -14.01 1.83
CA PRO A 105 -10.54 -12.97 2.87
C PRO A 105 -11.65 -13.12 3.93
N GLU A 106 -12.66 -13.95 3.67
CA GLU A 106 -13.57 -14.47 4.71
C GLU A 106 -12.86 -15.49 5.62
N MET A 107 -12.28 -16.56 5.05
CA MET A 107 -11.59 -17.63 5.80
C MET A 107 -10.50 -17.06 6.73
N GLN A 108 -9.73 -16.06 6.29
CA GLN A 108 -8.74 -15.40 7.14
C GLN A 108 -9.36 -14.55 8.27
N ARG A 109 -10.53 -13.94 8.06
CA ARG A 109 -11.28 -13.23 9.12
C ARG A 109 -11.89 -14.21 10.12
N VAL A 110 -12.49 -15.29 9.64
CA VAL A 110 -13.05 -16.36 10.49
C VAL A 110 -11.96 -16.99 11.36
N LYS A 111 -10.81 -17.39 10.78
CA LYS A 111 -9.66 -17.93 11.54
C LYS A 111 -9.17 -16.98 12.62
N LYS A 112 -8.86 -15.71 12.28
CA LYS A 112 -8.39 -14.71 13.27
C LYS A 112 -9.40 -14.47 14.40
N THR A 113 -10.69 -14.49 14.10
CA THR A 113 -11.76 -14.35 15.10
C THR A 113 -11.92 -15.63 15.94
N GLN A 114 -11.76 -16.82 15.35
CA GLN A 114 -11.75 -18.10 16.05
C GLN A 114 -10.54 -18.24 17.01
N ASP A 115 -9.36 -17.80 16.58
CA ASP A 115 -8.13 -17.73 17.40
C ASP A 115 -8.26 -16.77 18.60
N GLN A 116 -9.18 -15.79 18.51
CA GLN A 116 -9.51 -14.84 19.57
C GLN A 116 -10.64 -15.34 20.50
N ILE A 117 -11.57 -16.16 19.98
CA ILE A 117 -12.75 -16.66 20.71
C ILE A 117 -12.49 -18.00 21.42
N SER A 118 -11.49 -18.79 20.99
CA SER A 118 -11.32 -20.15 21.54
C SER A 118 -10.91 -20.15 23.03
N ASN A 119 -11.78 -20.69 23.87
CA ASN A 119 -11.61 -20.77 25.33
C ASN A 119 -10.38 -21.62 25.75
N ILE A 120 -9.87 -22.43 24.82
CA ILE A 120 -8.67 -23.27 24.97
C ILE A 120 -7.44 -22.40 25.24
N LYS A 121 -7.31 -21.24 24.59
CA LYS A 121 -6.16 -20.34 24.76
C LYS A 121 -6.15 -19.68 26.15
N TYR A 122 -7.32 -19.30 26.64
CA TYR A 122 -7.49 -18.84 28.03
C TYR A 122 -7.07 -19.93 29.03
N HIS A 123 -7.44 -21.19 28.78
CA HIS A 123 -6.99 -22.31 29.61
C HIS A 123 -5.49 -22.60 29.49
N GLU A 124 -4.88 -22.50 28.30
CA GLU A 124 -3.44 -22.73 28.08
C GLU A 124 -2.57 -21.69 28.80
N ASP A 125 -2.91 -20.40 28.69
CA ASP A 125 -2.18 -19.35 29.40
C ASP A 125 -2.45 -19.41 30.92
N PHE A 126 -3.65 -19.84 31.35
CA PHE A 126 -3.94 -20.15 32.75
C PHE A 126 -3.15 -21.38 33.29
N GLU A 127 -2.90 -22.37 32.44
CA GLU A 127 -2.05 -23.54 32.72
C GLU A 127 -0.57 -23.14 32.84
N LYS A 128 -0.07 -22.29 31.94
CA LYS A 128 1.26 -21.67 31.99
C LYS A 128 1.47 -20.73 33.18
N SER A 129 0.42 -20.15 33.75
CA SER A 129 0.50 -19.36 34.98
C SER A 129 0.42 -20.22 36.24
N ARG A 130 -0.45 -21.25 36.30
CA ARG A 130 -0.56 -22.11 37.50
C ARG A 130 0.70 -22.92 37.77
N ILE A 131 1.48 -23.24 36.72
CA ILE A 131 2.80 -23.89 36.83
C ILE A 131 3.86 -22.98 37.49
N ARG A 132 3.57 -21.69 37.74
CA ARG A 132 4.55 -20.69 38.16
C ARG A 132 4.43 -20.19 39.61
N SER A 133 3.45 -20.65 40.39
CA SER A 133 3.28 -20.24 41.80
C SER A 133 2.56 -21.28 42.65
N ASP A 134 3.07 -21.49 43.86
CA ASP A 134 2.60 -22.46 44.86
C ASP A 134 1.39 -21.98 45.69
N ALA A 135 0.89 -22.82 46.60
CA ALA A 135 -0.13 -22.61 47.66
C ALA A 135 -1.63 -23.01 47.36
N PRO A 136 -2.43 -23.35 48.40
CA PRO A 136 -3.66 -24.18 48.30
C PRO A 136 -5.01 -23.43 48.51
N PRO A 137 -6.19 -24.10 48.37
CA PRO A 137 -7.51 -23.45 48.21
C PRO A 137 -8.45 -23.54 49.45
N PRO A 138 -9.61 -22.84 49.41
CA PRO A 138 -10.83 -23.15 50.17
C PRO A 138 -12.01 -23.60 49.28
N GLU A 139 -13.05 -24.18 49.89
CA GLU A 139 -14.12 -24.96 49.22
C GLU A 139 -15.50 -24.28 49.14
N ASN A 140 -16.28 -24.60 48.09
CA ASN A 140 -17.62 -25.20 48.28
C ASN A 140 -18.12 -25.98 47.04
N ARG A 141 -19.19 -26.78 47.18
CA ARG A 141 -19.71 -27.77 46.21
C ARG A 141 -21.24 -27.76 46.10
N GLN A 142 -21.77 -28.26 44.97
CA GLN A 142 -23.06 -28.97 44.74
C GLN A 142 -23.32 -28.99 43.21
N ASP A 143 -23.58 -30.08 42.48
CA ASP A 143 -24.10 -31.44 42.75
C ASP A 143 -25.59 -31.44 43.20
N TYR A 144 -26.57 -32.20 42.68
CA TYR A 144 -26.70 -33.33 41.72
C TYR A 144 -28.21 -33.40 41.25
N GLU A 145 -28.80 -34.29 40.43
CA GLU A 145 -28.41 -35.54 39.72
C GLU A 145 -29.14 -35.69 38.33
N GLU A 146 -29.94 -36.75 38.05
CA GLU A 146 -30.38 -37.15 36.69
C GLU A 146 -31.81 -37.82 36.60
N GLN A 147 -32.30 -38.09 35.36
CA GLN A 147 -33.28 -39.13 34.91
C GLN A 147 -34.83 -38.90 34.80
N PRO A 148 -35.57 -39.68 33.93
CA PRO A 148 -36.86 -39.28 33.32
C PRO A 148 -38.00 -40.35 33.26
N SER A 149 -39.19 -40.02 32.69
CA SER A 149 -40.19 -40.95 32.07
C SER A 149 -41.51 -40.23 31.66
N ASN A 150 -42.47 -40.74 30.85
CA ASN A 150 -42.47 -41.59 29.63
C ASN A 150 -43.85 -41.40 28.85
N PRO A 151 -44.52 -42.32 28.08
CA PRO A 151 -44.87 -42.01 26.68
C PRO A 151 -46.32 -42.28 26.17
N GLN A 152 -46.49 -42.06 24.84
CA GLN A 152 -47.47 -42.59 23.83
C GLN A 152 -48.33 -41.50 23.17
N ARG A 153 -48.55 -41.50 21.84
CA ARG A 153 -48.72 -42.65 20.91
C ARG A 153 -48.12 -42.37 19.50
N PHE A 154 -47.35 -43.33 18.95
CA PHE A 154 -47.09 -43.71 17.52
C PHE A 154 -47.27 -42.69 16.36
N SER A 155 -46.40 -42.57 15.33
CA SER A 155 -45.23 -43.40 14.92
C SER A 155 -44.35 -42.83 13.76
N GLN A 156 -43.01 -42.98 13.88
CA GLN A 156 -41.95 -42.93 12.83
C GLN A 156 -41.65 -41.57 12.12
N PRO A 157 -40.46 -41.37 11.48
CA PRO A 157 -39.12 -41.26 12.11
C PRO A 157 -38.37 -39.94 11.74
N VAL A 158 -37.13 -39.74 12.22
CA VAL A 158 -36.48 -38.41 12.35
C VAL A 158 -35.38 -38.10 11.30
N GLY A 159 -35.28 -36.82 10.91
CA GLY A 159 -34.15 -36.18 10.23
C GLY A 159 -33.85 -34.78 10.82
N PRO A 160 -32.67 -34.17 10.58
CA PRO A 160 -32.13 -33.10 11.42
C PRO A 160 -32.73 -31.70 11.20
N THR A 161 -32.56 -30.85 12.22
CA THR A 161 -33.07 -29.48 12.32
C THR A 161 -32.35 -28.48 11.39
N ARG A 162 -33.12 -27.54 10.83
CA ARG A 162 -32.60 -26.28 10.25
C ARG A 162 -32.82 -25.13 11.26
N PRO A 163 -31.86 -24.21 11.43
CA PRO A 163 -31.99 -23.10 12.37
C PRO A 163 -32.86 -21.96 11.83
N ALA A 164 -33.38 -21.17 12.78
CA ALA A 164 -33.86 -19.78 12.69
C ALA A 164 -34.75 -19.37 11.51
N ALA A 165 -35.95 -18.85 11.83
CA ALA A 165 -36.80 -18.20 10.85
C ALA A 165 -36.10 -16.97 10.24
N VAL A 166 -36.06 -16.92 8.91
CA VAL A 166 -35.74 -15.68 8.17
C VAL A 166 -36.80 -14.65 8.52
N ALA A 167 -36.38 -13.40 8.74
CA ALA A 167 -37.30 -12.27 8.92
C ALA A 167 -38.30 -12.20 7.74
N PRO A 168 -39.53 -11.66 7.92
CA PRO A 168 -40.50 -11.58 6.84
C PRO A 168 -39.89 -10.89 5.61
N PRO A 169 -40.22 -11.34 4.38
CA PRO A 169 -39.70 -10.74 3.16
C PRO A 169 -40.00 -9.24 3.19
N SER A 170 -38.96 -8.44 3.32
CA SER A 170 -39.08 -7.00 3.48
C SER A 170 -39.67 -6.45 2.19
N GLY A 171 -40.90 -5.95 2.28
CA GLY A 171 -41.82 -5.85 1.14
C GLY A 171 -41.22 -5.16 -0.07
N GLU A 172 -41.60 -5.65 -1.27
CA GLU A 172 -41.06 -5.28 -2.58
C GLU A 172 -40.70 -3.80 -2.70
N ARG A 173 -39.43 -3.45 -2.44
CA ARG A 173 -38.91 -2.11 -2.70
C ARG A 173 -38.66 -2.00 -4.19
N ARG A 174 -39.71 -1.65 -4.93
CA ARG A 174 -39.63 -1.36 -6.35
C ARG A 174 -39.04 0.04 -6.52
N TYR A 175 -38.16 0.18 -7.50
CA TYR A 175 -37.59 1.47 -7.88
C TYR A 175 -37.86 1.72 -9.37
N GLN A 176 -37.89 2.99 -9.75
CA GLN A 176 -38.02 3.43 -11.13
C GLN A 176 -36.80 4.26 -11.54
N ALA A 177 -36.23 3.99 -12.70
CA ALA A 177 -35.20 4.81 -13.31
C ALA A 177 -35.77 6.19 -13.71
N VAL A 178 -35.14 7.25 -13.21
CA VAL A 178 -35.47 8.66 -13.50
C VAL A 178 -34.69 9.16 -14.73
N TYR A 179 -33.56 8.52 -15.05
CA TYR A 179 -32.71 8.85 -16.19
C TYR A 179 -32.23 7.57 -16.89
N SER A 180 -31.90 7.67 -18.18
CA SER A 180 -31.21 6.60 -18.88
C SER A 180 -29.74 6.49 -18.46
N TYR A 181 -29.24 5.27 -18.42
CA TYR A 181 -27.84 4.94 -18.11
C TYR A 181 -27.39 3.79 -19.01
N ALA A 182 -26.24 3.93 -19.66
CA ALA A 182 -25.62 2.84 -20.41
C ALA A 182 -24.54 2.21 -19.54
N ALA A 183 -24.61 0.88 -19.37
CA ALA A 183 -23.56 0.12 -18.68
C ALA A 183 -22.22 0.31 -19.40
N ALA A 184 -21.19 0.70 -18.65
CA ALA A 184 -19.81 0.79 -19.11
C ALA A 184 -19.08 -0.54 -18.94
N GLU A 185 -19.37 -1.27 -17.85
CA GLU A 185 -18.74 -2.54 -17.50
C GLU A 185 -19.74 -3.72 -17.49
N ALA A 186 -19.22 -4.95 -17.58
CA ALA A 186 -20.04 -6.17 -17.70
C ALA A 186 -20.90 -6.50 -16.47
N ASP A 187 -20.57 -5.94 -15.31
CA ASP A 187 -21.29 -6.10 -14.03
C ASP A 187 -22.33 -4.99 -13.77
N GLU A 188 -22.53 -4.06 -14.72
CA GLU A 188 -23.49 -2.94 -14.63
C GLU A 188 -24.78 -3.19 -15.42
N VAL A 189 -25.88 -2.54 -15.03
CA VAL A 189 -27.19 -2.64 -15.68
C VAL A 189 -27.48 -1.39 -16.52
N SER A 190 -27.81 -1.58 -17.79
CA SER A 190 -28.32 -0.49 -18.64
C SER A 190 -29.77 -0.14 -18.27
N LEU A 191 -30.00 1.12 -17.95
CA LEU A 191 -31.30 1.70 -17.59
C LEU A 191 -31.84 2.58 -18.71
N GLN A 192 -33.16 2.61 -18.84
CA GLN A 192 -33.90 3.57 -19.63
C GLN A 192 -34.86 4.33 -18.71
N GLU A 193 -35.08 5.63 -18.96
CA GLU A 193 -36.01 6.44 -18.17
C GLU A 193 -37.40 5.77 -18.14
N GLY A 194 -37.93 5.56 -16.94
CA GLY A 194 -39.17 4.85 -16.69
C GLY A 194 -39.04 3.36 -16.31
N ASP A 195 -37.87 2.74 -16.51
CA ASP A 195 -37.64 1.31 -16.20
C ASP A 195 -37.92 0.97 -14.73
N LEU A 196 -38.58 -0.16 -14.50
CA LEU A 196 -38.84 -0.69 -13.16
C LEU A 196 -37.76 -1.69 -12.74
N LEU A 197 -37.35 -1.58 -11.48
CA LEU A 197 -36.36 -2.43 -10.84
C LEU A 197 -36.97 -3.26 -9.71
N SER A 198 -36.59 -4.53 -9.64
CA SER A 198 -36.81 -5.41 -8.48
C SER A 198 -35.50 -5.72 -7.76
N ASP A 199 -35.61 -6.28 -6.55
CA ASP A 199 -34.49 -6.87 -5.80
C ASP A 199 -33.32 -5.87 -5.60
N VAL A 200 -33.68 -4.61 -5.29
CA VAL A 200 -32.73 -3.50 -5.21
C VAL A 200 -32.12 -3.42 -3.81
N GLU A 201 -30.81 -3.62 -3.74
CA GLU A 201 -30.00 -3.52 -2.53
C GLU A 201 -29.04 -2.33 -2.65
N GLN A 202 -29.02 -1.46 -1.63
CA GLN A 202 -28.07 -0.34 -1.61
C GLN A 202 -26.69 -0.82 -1.14
N ILE A 203 -25.67 -0.64 -1.99
CA ILE A 203 -24.29 -1.02 -1.68
C ILE A 203 -23.59 0.12 -0.94
N ASP A 204 -23.66 1.34 -1.51
CA ASP A 204 -23.05 2.55 -0.94
C ASP A 204 -23.88 3.81 -1.26
N GLU A 205 -23.30 5.00 -1.06
CA GLU A 205 -23.97 6.28 -1.29
C GLU A 205 -24.06 6.68 -2.79
N GLY A 206 -23.29 6.02 -3.66
CA GLY A 206 -23.27 6.25 -5.11
C GLY A 206 -23.93 5.13 -5.93
N TRP A 207 -23.96 3.89 -5.43
CA TRP A 207 -24.34 2.69 -6.18
C TRP A 207 -25.34 1.80 -5.44
N MET A 208 -26.24 1.20 -6.23
CA MET A 208 -27.12 0.11 -5.80
C MET A 208 -26.94 -1.10 -6.72
N PHE A 209 -27.24 -2.29 -6.22
CA PHE A 209 -27.52 -3.46 -7.04
C PHE A 209 -29.01 -3.50 -7.36
N GLY A 210 -29.40 -4.03 -8.51
CA GLY A 210 -30.81 -4.28 -8.82
C GLY A 210 -31.02 -5.08 -10.10
N CYS A 211 -32.24 -5.57 -10.30
CA CYS A 211 -32.66 -6.28 -11.51
C CYS A 211 -33.62 -5.41 -12.34
N ASN A 212 -33.27 -5.10 -13.59
CA ASN A 212 -34.13 -4.34 -14.50
C ASN A 212 -35.18 -5.25 -15.16
N GLN A 213 -36.47 -4.99 -14.87
CA GLN A 213 -37.59 -5.81 -15.37
C GLN A 213 -37.74 -5.77 -16.90
N ARG A 214 -37.25 -4.71 -17.58
CA ARG A 214 -37.30 -4.61 -19.06
C ARG A 214 -36.28 -5.52 -19.75
N THR A 215 -35.09 -5.69 -19.17
CA THR A 215 -33.98 -6.43 -19.80
C THR A 215 -33.70 -7.78 -19.15
N GLY A 216 -34.20 -8.01 -17.93
CA GLY A 216 -33.81 -9.15 -17.09
C GLY A 216 -32.35 -9.10 -16.61
N GLN A 217 -31.65 -7.99 -16.84
CA GLN A 217 -30.26 -7.82 -16.41
C GLN A 217 -30.20 -7.37 -14.96
N ARG A 218 -29.29 -7.98 -14.21
CA ARG A 218 -28.98 -7.65 -12.81
C ARG A 218 -27.51 -7.27 -12.68
N GLY A 219 -27.20 -6.35 -11.78
CA GLY A 219 -25.87 -5.76 -11.66
C GLY A 219 -25.92 -4.42 -10.92
N MET A 220 -24.82 -3.68 -10.99
CA MET A 220 -24.68 -2.35 -10.39
C MET A 220 -25.35 -1.26 -11.23
N LEU A 221 -25.87 -0.23 -10.57
CA LEU A 221 -26.46 0.95 -11.18
C LEU A 221 -26.32 2.18 -10.26
N PRO A 222 -26.21 3.41 -10.80
CA PRO A 222 -26.04 4.60 -9.96
C PRO A 222 -27.29 4.87 -9.10
N ALA A 223 -27.11 5.01 -7.79
CA ALA A 223 -28.19 5.25 -6.84
C ALA A 223 -29.01 6.51 -7.17
N ASN A 224 -28.32 7.58 -7.61
CA ASN A 224 -28.93 8.86 -7.98
C ASN A 224 -29.78 8.81 -9.27
N TYR A 225 -29.74 7.71 -10.04
CA TYR A 225 -30.47 7.58 -11.30
C TYR A 225 -31.85 6.93 -11.14
N VAL A 226 -32.20 6.50 -9.92
CA VAL A 226 -33.45 5.77 -9.64
C VAL A 226 -34.14 6.32 -8.39
N ARG A 227 -35.46 6.15 -8.30
CA ARG A 227 -36.30 6.55 -7.14
C ARG A 227 -37.17 5.37 -6.66
N PRO A 228 -37.48 5.25 -5.36
CA PRO A 228 -38.51 4.31 -4.92
C PRO A 228 -39.88 4.68 -5.50
N VAL A 229 -40.75 3.68 -5.73
CA VAL A 229 -42.12 3.83 -6.26
C VAL A 229 -43.13 2.94 -5.55
#